data_AF-A0A2M6R8H7-F1
#
_entry.id   AF-A0A2M6R8H7-F1
#
_cell.length_a   1.000
_cell.length_b   1.000
_cell.length_c   1.000
_cell.angle_alpha   90.00
_cell.angle_beta   90.00
_cell.angle_gamma   90.00
#
_symmetry.space_group_name_H-M   'P 1'
#
loop_
_entity.id
_entity.type
_entity.pdbx_description
1 polymer ?
#
loop_
_entity_poly.entity_id
_entity_poly.type
_entity_poly.pdbx_seq_one_letter_code
_entity_poly.pdbx_strand_id
1 'polypeptide(L)'
;MKRRIEQKRIYAEIGIGNGTLLSTEYENNGKEQRVPRFIKPKHITGYYVRFWMFKTVIFISTNNGFKIDKKNKIRFKFIFGISGTD
;
A
#
# COMPACT_ATOMS: atom_id res chain seq x y z
N MET A 1 -7.01 28.31 -16.30
CA MET A 1 -6.81 27.72 -14.95
C MET A 1 -7.30 26.28 -14.98
N LYS A 2 -6.42 25.29 -15.24
CA LYS A 2 -6.83 23.88 -15.28
C LYS A 2 -7.15 23.44 -13.84
N ARG A 3 -8.41 23.06 -13.56
CA ARG A 3 -8.78 22.39 -12.31
C ARG A 3 -7.86 21.17 -12.17
N ARG A 4 -6.94 21.21 -11.18
CA ARG A 4 -6.17 20.05 -10.79
C ARG A 4 -7.18 19.11 -10.17
N ILE A 5 -7.68 18.15 -10.94
CA ILE A 5 -8.52 17.08 -10.42
C ILE A 5 -7.64 16.37 -9.38
N GLU A 6 -7.96 16.56 -8.09
CA GLU A 6 -7.26 15.87 -7.01
C GLU A 6 -7.51 14.39 -7.17
N GLN A 7 -6.51 13.69 -7.71
CA GLN A 7 -6.60 12.26 -7.94
C GLN A 7 -6.47 11.55 -6.59
N LYS A 8 -7.56 10.89 -6.18
CA LYS A 8 -7.59 10.04 -4.98
C LYS A 8 -6.64 8.87 -5.22
N ARG A 9 -5.63 8.71 -4.38
CA ARG A 9 -4.75 7.53 -4.46
C ARG A 9 -5.39 6.37 -3.72
N ILE A 10 -5.34 5.21 -4.35
CA ILE A 10 -5.86 3.96 -3.83
C ILE A 10 -4.73 2.96 -3.74
N TYR A 11 -4.59 2.34 -2.57
CA TYR A 11 -3.67 1.24 -2.34
C TYR A 11 -4.47 0.02 -1.87
N ALA A 12 -4.71 -0.92 -2.77
CA ALA A 12 -5.43 -2.15 -2.43
C ALA A 12 -4.43 -3.27 -2.13
N GLU A 13 -4.55 -3.86 -0.96
CA GLU A 13 -3.61 -4.80 -0.37
C GLU A 13 -4.29 -6.14 -0.07
N ILE A 14 -3.56 -7.22 -0.33
CA ILE A 14 -3.86 -8.58 0.12
C ILE A 14 -2.64 -9.12 0.87
N GLY A 15 -2.85 -9.71 2.04
CA GLY A 15 -1.75 -10.24 2.81
C GLY A 15 -2.07 -10.60 4.25
N ILE A 16 -1.05 -11.10 4.94
CA ILE A 16 -1.12 -11.50 6.33
C ILE A 16 -0.31 -10.54 7.21
N GLY A 17 -0.74 -10.37 8.46
CA GLY A 17 -0.09 -9.52 9.46
C GLY A 17 -0.57 -8.06 9.51
N ASN A 18 -1.54 -7.67 8.68
CA ASN A 18 -2.22 -6.37 8.75
C ASN A 18 -3.52 -6.38 9.57
N GLY A 19 -3.88 -7.52 10.16
CA GLY A 19 -5.14 -7.73 10.91
C GLY A 19 -6.27 -8.26 10.04
N THR A 20 -6.35 -7.86 8.78
CA THR A 20 -7.27 -8.42 7.78
C THR A 20 -6.51 -8.97 6.58
N LEU A 21 -7.07 -10.00 5.93
CA LEU A 21 -6.51 -10.58 4.71
C LEU A 21 -6.55 -9.59 3.54
N LEU A 22 -7.58 -8.76 3.49
CA LEU A 22 -7.83 -7.76 2.46
C LEU A 22 -7.95 -6.38 3.10
N SER A 23 -7.37 -5.38 2.45
CA SER A 23 -7.40 -4.00 2.92
C SER A 23 -7.30 -3.06 1.73
N THR A 24 -7.93 -1.88 1.79
CA THR A 24 -7.70 -0.79 0.85
C THR A 24 -7.48 0.49 1.63
N GLU A 25 -6.45 1.23 1.25
CA GLU A 25 -6.14 2.54 1.79
C GLU A 25 -6.45 3.61 0.74
N TYR A 26 -7.18 4.63 1.17
CA TYR A 26 -7.53 5.80 0.40
C TYR A 26 -6.74 6.98 0.92
N GLU A 27 -5.94 7.61 0.06
CA GLU A 27 -5.18 8.82 0.37
C GLU A 27 -5.78 9.98 -0.41
N ASN A 28 -6.33 10.96 0.33
CA ASN A 28 -6.89 12.19 -0.23
C ASN A 28 -6.40 13.39 0.57
N ASN A 29 -5.64 14.30 -0.05
CA ASN A 29 -5.10 15.52 0.57
C ASN A 29 -4.43 15.28 1.93
N GLY A 30 -3.63 14.22 2.04
CA GLY A 30 -2.93 13.84 3.27
C GLY A 30 -3.80 13.17 4.34
N LYS A 31 -5.11 12.98 4.10
CA LYS A 31 -5.97 12.13 4.92
C LYS A 31 -5.94 10.71 4.39
N GLU A 32 -5.62 9.78 5.28
CA GLU A 32 -5.59 8.34 5.01
C GLU A 32 -6.82 7.67 5.63
N GLN A 33 -7.55 6.89 4.85
CA GLN A 33 -8.66 6.06 5.33
C GLN A 33 -8.43 4.61 4.90
N ARG A 34 -8.41 3.69 5.86
CA ARG A 34 -8.28 2.24 5.59
C ARG A 34 -9.63 1.54 5.73
N VAL A 35 -9.95 0.68 4.78
CA VAL A 35 -11.14 -0.20 4.81
C VAL A 35 -10.70 -1.67 4.70
N PRO A 36 -11.32 -2.61 5.46
CA PRO A 36 -10.94 -4.02 5.48
C PRO A 36 -11.51 -4.80 4.27
N ARG A 37 -11.37 -4.25 3.07
CA ARG A 37 -11.84 -4.85 1.81
C ARG A 37 -10.86 -4.52 0.71
N PHE A 38 -10.75 -5.39 -0.30
CA PHE A 38 -9.98 -5.13 -1.50
C PHE A 38 -10.82 -4.38 -2.53
N ILE A 39 -10.43 -3.17 -2.88
CA ILE A 39 -11.12 -2.31 -3.85
C ILE A 39 -10.10 -1.85 -4.87
N LYS A 40 -10.19 -2.42 -6.07
CA LYS A 40 -9.26 -2.16 -7.17
C LYS A 40 -9.36 -0.68 -7.61
N PRO A 41 -8.24 0.05 -7.80
CA PRO A 41 -8.24 1.37 -8.42
C PRO A 41 -8.73 1.32 -9.87
N LYS A 42 -9.33 2.42 -10.37
CA LYS A 42 -9.65 2.55 -11.80
C LYS A 42 -8.41 2.55 -12.68
N HIS A 43 -7.38 3.29 -12.27
CA HIS A 43 -6.11 3.39 -12.99
C HIS A 43 -4.98 2.83 -12.14
N ILE A 44 -4.51 1.63 -12.47
CA ILE A 44 -3.35 1.04 -11.77
C ILE A 44 -2.08 1.76 -12.24
N THR A 45 -1.33 2.28 -11.28
CA THR A 45 -0.06 2.98 -11.52
C THR A 45 1.14 2.18 -11.05
N GLY A 46 0.95 1.11 -10.26
CA GLY A 46 2.06 0.32 -9.77
C GLY A 46 1.64 -0.89 -8.95
N TYR A 47 2.61 -1.76 -8.74
CA TYR A 47 2.50 -2.96 -7.91
C TYR A 47 3.60 -2.93 -6.86
N TYR A 48 3.32 -3.47 -5.68
CA TYR A 48 4.31 -3.59 -4.64
C TYR A 48 4.15 -4.86 -3.80
N VAL A 49 5.26 -5.30 -3.24
CA VAL A 49 5.35 -6.39 -2.27
C VAL A 49 6.04 -5.85 -1.03
N ARG A 50 5.43 -6.06 0.13
CA ARG A 50 6.01 -5.73 1.43
C ARG A 50 6.15 -7.01 2.24
N PHE A 51 7.38 -7.32 2.58
CA PHE A 51 7.70 -8.43 3.46
C PHE A 51 8.35 -7.92 4.74
N TRP A 52 7.64 -8.07 5.85
CA TRP A 52 8.17 -7.83 7.19
C TRP A 52 8.54 -9.18 7.80
N MET A 53 9.83 -9.40 8.02
CA MET A 53 10.35 -10.59 8.70
C MET A 53 11.17 -10.15 9.91
N PHE A 54 10.66 -10.47 11.10
CA PHE A 54 11.23 -10.06 12.39
C PHE A 54 11.42 -8.54 12.50
N LYS A 55 12.66 -8.06 12.49
CA LYS A 55 13.02 -6.64 12.55
C LYS A 55 13.27 -6.03 11.15
N THR A 56 13.26 -6.83 10.09
CA THR A 56 13.58 -6.39 8.74
C THR A 56 12.32 -6.23 7.92
N VAL A 57 12.20 -5.11 7.22
CA VAL A 57 11.11 -4.81 6.28
C VAL A 57 11.72 -4.64 4.91
N ILE A 58 11.34 -5.52 4.00
CA ILE A 58 11.67 -5.43 2.58
C ILE A 58 10.45 -4.89 1.86
N PHE A 59 10.63 -3.85 1.06
CA PHE A 59 9.60 -3.24 0.26
C PHE A 59 10.09 -3.15 -1.19
N ILE A 60 9.35 -3.81 -2.09
CA ILE A 60 9.65 -3.84 -3.51
C ILE A 60 8.45 -3.20 -4.21
N SER A 61 8.68 -2.19 -5.02
CA SER A 61 7.63 -1.49 -5.75
C SER A 61 8.10 -1.20 -7.16
N THR A 62 7.20 -1.28 -8.14
CA THR A 62 7.49 -0.85 -9.51
C THR A 62 7.81 0.65 -9.59
N ASN A 63 7.25 1.45 -8.67
CA ASN A 63 7.36 2.91 -8.72
C ASN A 63 8.49 3.46 -7.85
N ASN A 64 8.80 2.76 -6.75
CA ASN A 64 9.80 3.20 -5.77
C ASN A 64 11.03 2.29 -5.71
N GLY A 65 11.09 1.26 -6.55
CA GLY A 65 12.17 0.28 -6.58
C GLY A 65 12.22 -0.59 -5.33
N PHE A 66 13.43 -0.90 -4.90
CA PHE A 66 13.72 -1.78 -3.78
C PHE A 66 14.18 -1.00 -2.55
N LYS A 67 13.59 -1.30 -1.39
CA LYS A 67 13.94 -0.69 -0.10
C LYS A 67 14.03 -1.76 0.99
N ILE A 68 15.01 -1.61 1.88
CA ILE A 68 15.15 -2.42 3.09
C ILE A 68 15.24 -1.47 4.27
N ASP A 69 14.38 -1.70 5.27
CA ASP A 69 14.38 -0.97 6.54
C ASP A 69 14.53 -1.93 7.72
N LYS A 70 15.12 -1.45 8.82
CA LYS A 70 15.11 -2.13 10.12
C LYS A 70 14.14 -1.42 11.07
N LYS A 71 13.30 -2.19 11.76
CA LYS A 71 12.33 -1.73 12.76
C LYS A 71 12.68 -2.33 14.12
N ASN A 72 12.42 -1.59 15.20
CA ASN A 72 12.69 -2.06 16.56
C ASN A 72 11.71 -3.17 17.01
N LYS A 73 10.53 -3.24 16.37
CA LYS A 73 9.48 -4.21 16.69
C LYS A 73 9.63 -5.47 15.84
N ILE A 74 9.48 -6.62 16.47
CA ILE A 74 9.44 -7.92 15.81
C ILE A 74 8.01 -8.18 15.33
N ARG A 75 7.83 -8.34 14.01
CA ARG A 75 6.55 -8.72 13.40
C ARG A 75 6.77 -9.61 12.18
N PHE A 76 5.73 -10.32 11.80
CA PHE A 76 5.68 -11.04 10.52
C PHE A 76 4.53 -10.48 9.69
N LYS A 77 4.82 -10.01 8.47
CA LYS A 77 3.83 -9.56 7.50
C LYS A 77 4.26 -9.91 6.10
N PHE A 78 3.34 -10.37 5.27
CA PHE A 78 3.57 -10.55 3.84
C PHE A 78 2.37 -9.98 3.10
N ILE A 79 2.61 -8.93 2.32
CA ILE A 79 1.56 -8.12 1.69
C ILE A 79 1.92 -7.92 0.22
N PHE A 80 0.98 -8.21 -0.65
CA PHE A 80 0.99 -7.78 -2.04
C PHE A 80 0.00 -6.64 -2.19
N GLY A 81 0.37 -5.58 -2.89
CA GLY A 81 -0.49 -4.42 -3.08
C GLY A 81 -0.42 -3.85 -4.48
N ILE A 82 -1.51 -3.19 -4.86
CA ILE A 82 -1.62 -2.42 -6.09
C ILE A 82 -1.86 -0.96 -5.72
N SER A 83 -1.11 -0.06 -6.35
CA SER A 83 -1.31 1.37 -6.24
C SER A 83 -1.99 1.90 -7.48
N GLY A 84 -2.88 2.87 -7.33
CA GLY A 84 -3.54 3.51 -8.45
C GLY A 84 -4.26 4.79 -8.08
N THR A 85 -4.99 5.32 -9.05
CA THR A 85 -5.85 6.49 -8.89
C THR A 85 -7.28 6.18 -9.31
N ASP A 86 -8.20 7.01 -8.82
CA ASP A 86 -9.64 6.97 -9.07
C ASP A 86 -10.19 8.30 -9.57
#